data_AF-A0AAD4VAK2-F1
#
_entry.id   AF-A0AAD4VAK2-F1
#
_cell.length_a   1.000
_cell.length_b   1.000
_cell.length_c   1.000
_cell.angle_alpha   90.00
_cell.angle_beta   90.00
_cell.angle_gamma   90.00
#
_symmetry.space_group_name_H-M   'P 1'
#
loop_
_entity.id
_entity.type
_entity.pdbx_description
1 polymer ?
#
loop_
_entity_poly.entity_id
_entity_poly.type
_entity_poly.pdbx_seq_one_letter_code
_entity_poly.pdbx_strand_id
1 'polypeptide(L)'
;MKNRIESAVATAEIPVEIKKQHKGFSEWNLEVAKNDHQSIVQIITDGRDINAVDNDGCRLPTMVYMSREKRPQQPHNFKAGALNALLRVSSELSNAPFILLLDCDIYEKGINGAKRWD
;
A
#
# COMPACT_ATOMS: atom_id res chain seq x y z
N MET A 1 18.65 4.78 -1.24
CA MET A 1 17.41 4.08 -0.85
C MET A 1 17.71 2.72 -0.21
N LYS A 2 18.45 1.83 -0.88
CA LYS A 2 18.84 0.49 -0.39
C LYS A 2 19.27 0.44 1.09
N ASN A 3 20.31 1.17 1.49
CA ASN A 3 20.82 1.13 2.87
C ASN A 3 19.77 1.53 3.93
N ARG A 4 18.83 2.44 3.59
CA ARG A 4 17.75 2.85 4.49
C ARG A 4 16.75 1.70 4.69
N ILE A 5 16.43 0.98 3.61
CA ILE A 5 15.55 -0.19 3.66
C ILE A 5 16.23 -1.31 4.46
N GLU A 6 17.49 -1.61 4.16
CA GLU A 6 18.25 -2.66 4.87
C GLU A 6 18.39 -2.36 6.37
N SER A 7 18.62 -1.10 6.74
CA SER A 7 18.67 -0.67 8.14
C SER A 7 17.31 -0.82 8.84
N ALA A 8 16.20 -0.44 8.20
CA ALA A 8 14.86 -0.61 8.76
C ALA A 8 14.50 -2.10 8.91
N VAL A 9 14.91 -2.95 7.97
CA VAL A 9 14.72 -4.41 8.06
C VAL A 9 15.55 -5.00 9.19
N ALA A 10 16.82 -4.59 9.34
CA ALA A 10 17.71 -5.10 10.37
C ALA A 10 17.27 -4.71 11.79
N THR A 11 16.70 -3.51 11.95
CA THR A 11 16.25 -2.98 13.26
C THR A 11 14.79 -3.28 13.56
N ALA A 12 14.01 -3.69 12.56
CA ALA A 12 12.54 -3.76 12.61
C ALA A 12 11.89 -2.42 13.04
N GLU A 13 12.59 -1.31 12.87
CA GLU A 13 12.17 0.01 13.30
C GLU A 13 12.35 1.05 12.19
N ILE A 14 11.56 2.11 12.27
CA ILE A 14 11.66 3.27 11.38
C ILE A 14 11.89 4.50 12.28
N PRO A 15 12.81 5.42 11.91
CA PRO A 15 13.03 6.67 12.64
C PRO A 15 11.71 7.40 12.96
N VAL A 16 11.63 7.94 14.18
CA VAL A 16 10.41 8.58 14.71
C VAL A 16 9.97 9.77 13.86
N GLU A 17 10.92 10.48 13.26
CA GLU A 17 10.69 11.62 12.37
C GLU A 17 9.91 11.20 11.13
N ILE A 18 10.24 10.03 10.56
CA ILE A 18 9.56 9.47 9.39
C ILE A 18 8.17 8.96 9.78
N LYS A 19 8.02 8.32 10.95
CA LYS A 19 6.69 7.91 11.46
C LYS A 19 5.75 9.09 11.64
N LYS A 20 6.27 10.24 12.12
CA LYS A 20 5.48 11.47 12.34
C LYS A 20 5.04 12.17 11.05
N GLN A 21 5.71 11.93 9.92
CA GLN A 21 5.33 12.51 8.63
C GLN A 21 4.00 11.95 8.08
N HIS A 22 3.58 10.77 8.56
CA HIS A 22 2.36 10.11 8.11
C HIS A 22 1.46 9.81 9.31
N LYS A 23 0.39 10.59 9.47
CA LYS A 23 -0.55 10.46 10.59
C LYS A 23 -1.04 9.02 10.79
N GLY A 24 -1.43 8.32 9.72
CA GLY A 24 -1.92 6.94 9.83
C GLY A 24 -0.87 5.93 10.32
N PHE A 25 0.42 6.15 10.04
CA PHE A 25 1.48 5.25 10.49
C PHE A 25 1.92 5.49 11.94
N SER A 26 1.60 6.66 12.50
CA SER A 26 1.84 6.94 13.92
C SER A 26 1.01 6.06 14.86
N GLU A 27 -0.12 5.53 14.35
CA GLU A 27 -0.99 4.60 15.09
C GLU A 27 -0.39 3.20 15.22
N TRP A 28 0.52 2.79 14.33
CA TRP A 28 1.25 1.52 14.44
C TRP A 28 2.47 1.70 15.35
N ASN A 29 2.22 1.70 16.65
CA ASN A 29 3.24 1.67 17.70
C ASN A 29 3.47 0.22 18.20
N LEU A 30 4.41 0.03 19.12
CA LEU A 30 4.76 -1.30 19.67
C LEU A 30 3.60 -1.95 20.45
N GLU A 31 2.57 -1.20 20.80
CA GLU A 31 1.41 -1.68 21.56
C GLU A 31 0.31 -2.26 20.64
N VAL A 32 0.38 -1.98 19.34
CA VAL A 32 -0.61 -2.48 18.36
C VAL A 32 -0.27 -3.90 17.94
N ALA A 33 -1.16 -4.84 18.25
CA ALA A 33 -1.00 -6.23 17.86
C ALA A 33 -1.34 -6.45 16.38
N LYS A 34 -0.58 -7.31 15.71
CA LYS A 34 -0.79 -7.67 14.28
C LYS A 34 -2.19 -8.24 13.97
N ASN A 35 -2.88 -8.79 14.96
CA ASN A 35 -4.21 -9.37 14.86
C ASN A 35 -5.29 -8.54 15.56
N ASP A 36 -4.94 -7.39 16.12
CA ASP A 36 -5.88 -6.46 16.77
C ASP A 36 -5.48 -5.02 16.47
N HIS A 37 -5.95 -4.52 15.33
CA HIS A 37 -5.66 -3.18 14.87
C HIS A 37 -6.77 -2.64 13.96
N GLN A 38 -6.96 -1.33 13.97
CA GLN A 38 -7.90 -0.65 13.08
C GLN A 38 -7.41 -0.66 11.63
N SER A 39 -8.28 -0.31 10.69
CA SER A 39 -7.90 -0.14 9.28
C SER A 39 -7.12 1.15 9.07
N ILE A 40 -6.15 1.13 8.16
CA ILE A 40 -5.41 2.29 7.70
C ILE A 40 -5.57 2.39 6.19
N VAL A 41 -5.94 3.57 5.70
CA VAL A 41 -5.90 3.92 4.28
C VAL A 41 -5.11 5.22 4.15
N GLN A 42 -4.00 5.19 3.43
CA GLN A 42 -3.10 6.32 3.27
C GLN A 42 -2.79 6.53 1.80
N ILE A 43 -3.10 7.72 1.27
CA ILE A 43 -2.61 8.16 -0.02
C ILE A 43 -1.13 8.56 0.17
N ILE A 44 -0.22 7.86 -0.49
CA ILE A 44 1.23 8.12 -0.46
C ILE A 44 1.57 9.17 -1.51
N THR A 45 1.04 8.99 -2.72
CA THR A 45 1.16 9.92 -3.83
C THR A 45 -0.24 10.16 -4.36
N ASP A 46 -0.68 11.42 -4.45
CA ASP A 46 -1.96 11.78 -5.06
C ASP A 46 -1.72 12.20 -6.51
N GLY A 47 -2.16 11.38 -7.48
CA GLY A 47 -1.97 11.68 -8.90
C GLY A 47 -2.78 12.88 -9.41
N ARG A 48 -3.64 13.46 -8.55
CA ARG A 48 -4.33 14.73 -8.83
C ARG A 48 -3.49 15.94 -8.41
N ASP A 49 -2.47 15.76 -7.57
CA ASP A 49 -1.54 16.82 -7.19
C ASP A 49 -0.64 17.16 -8.38
N ILE A 50 -0.68 18.42 -8.81
CA ILE A 50 0.14 18.91 -9.92
C ILE A 50 1.64 18.86 -9.62
N ASN A 51 2.02 18.84 -8.34
CA ASN A 51 3.41 18.77 -7.92
C ASN A 51 3.90 17.32 -7.77
N ALA A 52 3.00 16.32 -7.84
CA ALA A 52 3.37 14.91 -7.82
C ALA A 52 3.84 14.45 -9.20
N VAL A 53 5.00 14.95 -9.61
CA VAL A 53 5.65 14.63 -10.87
C VAL A 53 6.99 13.93 -10.65
N ASP A 54 7.42 13.14 -11.62
CA ASP A 54 8.77 12.59 -11.66
C ASP A 54 9.80 13.64 -12.15
N ASN A 55 11.05 13.21 -12.28
CA ASN A 55 12.15 14.10 -12.71
C ASN A 55 11.98 14.62 -14.15
N ASP A 56 11.18 13.93 -14.98
CA ASP A 56 10.88 14.33 -16.36
C ASP A 56 9.61 15.19 -16.45
N GLY A 57 8.97 15.48 -15.31
CA GLY A 57 7.74 16.26 -15.23
C GLY A 57 6.47 15.45 -15.54
N CYS A 58 6.57 14.12 -15.66
CA CYS A 58 5.41 13.26 -15.86
C CYS A 58 4.67 13.08 -14.52
N ARG A 59 3.33 13.15 -14.55
CA ARG A 59 2.51 12.94 -13.35
C ARG A 59 2.66 11.53 -12.83
N LEU A 60 2.91 11.40 -11.54
CA LEU A 60 2.93 10.13 -10.84
C LEU A 60 1.50 9.61 -10.65
N PRO A 61 1.28 8.28 -10.76
CA PRO A 61 -0.03 7.70 -10.48
C PRO A 61 -0.38 7.82 -8.99
N THR A 62 -1.68 7.78 -8.69
CA THR A 62 -2.15 7.70 -7.31
C THR A 62 -1.70 6.38 -6.68
N MET A 63 -0.88 6.48 -5.64
CA MET A 63 -0.41 5.34 -4.86
C MET A 63 -1.07 5.34 -3.49
N VAL A 64 -1.80 4.27 -3.18
CA VAL A 64 -2.52 4.11 -1.91
C VAL A 64 -1.99 2.90 -1.17
N TYR A 65 -1.65 3.09 0.10
CA TYR A 65 -1.41 2.02 1.05
C TYR A 65 -2.69 1.71 1.82
N MET A 66 -2.96 0.43 2.01
CA MET A 66 -4.09 -0.05 2.81
C MET A 66 -3.65 -1.18 3.74
N SER A 67 -4.05 -1.07 5.00
CA SER A 67 -4.10 -2.16 5.96
C SER A 67 -5.54 -2.32 6.42
N ARG A 68 -6.12 -3.52 6.29
CA ARG A 68 -7.49 -3.78 6.73
C ARG A 68 -7.55 -4.04 8.23
N GLU A 69 -8.66 -3.68 8.87
CA GLU A 69 -8.89 -4.01 10.27
C GLU A 69 -8.77 -5.52 10.53
N LYS A 70 -8.21 -5.86 11.69
CA LYS A 70 -8.19 -7.23 12.22
C LYS A 70 -8.59 -7.21 13.68
N ARG A 71 -9.38 -8.21 14.08
CA ARG A 71 -9.76 -8.48 15.47
C ARG A 71 -9.56 -9.97 15.77
N PRO A 72 -9.14 -10.36 16.99
CA PRO A 72 -8.81 -11.75 17.32
C PRO A 72 -9.94 -12.77 17.06
N GLN A 73 -11.20 -12.34 17.19
CA GLN A 73 -12.38 -13.20 17.05
C GLN A 73 -13.00 -13.19 15.65
N GLN A 74 -12.44 -12.43 14.71
CA GLN A 74 -13.01 -12.26 13.38
C GLN A 74 -12.18 -13.01 12.32
N PRO A 75 -12.78 -13.95 11.57
CA PRO A 75 -12.06 -14.66 10.51
C PRO A 75 -11.67 -13.67 9.42
N HIS A 76 -10.38 -13.57 9.14
CA HIS A 76 -9.87 -12.58 8.19
C HIS A 76 -9.77 -13.10 6.75
N ASN A 77 -9.99 -14.39 6.47
CA ASN A 77 -10.05 -14.95 5.10
C ASN A 77 -8.78 -14.68 4.25
N PHE A 78 -7.61 -14.58 4.88
CA PHE A 78 -6.29 -14.45 4.24
C PHE A 78 -6.26 -13.54 2.99
N LYS A 79 -5.87 -14.09 1.83
CA LYS A 79 -5.74 -13.38 0.54
C LYS A 79 -7.08 -12.90 0.01
N ALA A 80 -8.11 -13.76 0.06
CA ALA A 80 -9.46 -13.41 -0.40
C ALA A 80 -10.04 -12.22 0.38
N GLY A 81 -9.89 -12.20 1.70
CA GLY A 81 -10.32 -11.08 2.52
C GLY A 81 -9.55 -9.78 2.27
N ALA A 82 -8.25 -9.88 1.94
CA ALA A 82 -7.46 -8.71 1.57
C ALA A 82 -7.89 -8.14 0.21
N LEU A 83 -8.09 -9.01 -0.79
CA LEU A 83 -8.55 -8.61 -2.12
C LEU A 83 -9.94 -7.97 -2.05
N ASN A 84 -10.90 -8.57 -1.34
CA ASN A 84 -12.24 -7.99 -1.18
C ASN A 84 -12.22 -6.60 -0.54
N ALA A 85 -11.34 -6.38 0.43
CA ALA A 85 -11.18 -5.07 1.05
C ALA A 85 -10.58 -4.05 0.07
N LEU A 86 -9.55 -4.44 -0.70
CA LEU A 86 -8.95 -3.61 -1.74
C LEU A 86 -9.95 -3.24 -2.83
N LEU A 87 -10.80 -4.17 -3.27
CA LEU A 87 -11.84 -3.90 -4.28
C LEU A 87 -12.81 -2.80 -3.82
N ARG A 88 -13.25 -2.86 -2.55
CA ARG A 88 -14.15 -1.84 -1.96
C ARG A 88 -13.48 -0.48 -1.82
N VAL A 89 -12.21 -0.45 -1.42
CA VAL A 89 -11.49 0.83 -1.34
C VAL A 89 -11.22 1.38 -2.74
N SER A 90 -10.92 0.53 -3.72
CA SER A 90 -10.71 0.94 -5.10
C SER A 90 -11.98 1.49 -5.74
N SER A 91 -13.17 0.96 -5.42
CA SER A 91 -14.43 1.49 -5.96
C SER A 91 -14.69 2.93 -5.50
N GLU A 92 -14.30 3.27 -4.26
CA GLU A 92 -14.44 4.64 -3.74
C GLU A 92 -13.36 5.60 -4.28
N LEU A 93 -12.14 5.11 -4.51
CA LEU A 93 -11.01 5.96 -4.90
C LEU A 93 -10.93 6.23 -6.41
N SER A 94 -11.11 5.20 -7.24
CA SER A 94 -10.92 5.30 -8.70
C SER A 94 -12.09 4.77 -9.50
N ASN A 95 -12.86 3.82 -8.95
CA ASN A 95 -13.94 3.10 -9.62
C ASN A 95 -13.55 2.59 -11.03
N ALA A 96 -12.33 2.09 -11.17
CA ALA A 96 -11.80 1.66 -12.46
C ALA A 96 -12.58 0.45 -13.01
N PRO A 97 -12.83 0.38 -14.34
CA PRO A 97 -13.58 -0.70 -14.97
C PRO A 97 -12.81 -2.03 -15.03
N PHE A 98 -11.50 -2.00 -14.82
CA PHE A 98 -10.61 -3.16 -14.85
C PHE A 98 -9.69 -3.14 -13.64
N ILE A 99 -9.38 -4.34 -13.12
CA ILE A 99 -8.53 -4.52 -11.95
C ILE A 99 -7.48 -5.58 -12.26
N LEU A 100 -6.22 -5.20 -12.08
CA LEU A 100 -5.08 -6.10 -12.21
C LEU A 100 -4.58 -6.47 -10.80
N LEU A 101 -4.53 -7.76 -10.50
CA LEU A 101 -4.02 -8.29 -9.23
C LEU A 101 -2.63 -8.89 -9.48
N LEU A 102 -1.63 -8.42 -8.75
CA LEU A 102 -0.24 -8.88 -8.86
C LEU A 102 0.23 -9.42 -7.50
N ASP A 103 0.98 -10.51 -7.54
CA ASP A 103 1.65 -11.07 -6.36
C ASP A 103 3.05 -10.45 -6.18
N CYS A 104 3.58 -10.50 -4.95
CA CYS A 104 4.81 -9.79 -4.58
C CYS A 104 6.09 -10.35 -5.24
N ASP A 105 6.02 -11.56 -5.79
CA ASP A 105 7.08 -12.21 -6.56
C ASP A 105 6.97 -11.97 -8.08
N ILE A 106 5.90 -11.30 -8.52
CA ILE A 106 5.75 -10.84 -9.90
C ILE A 106 6.48 -9.51 -10.03
N TYR A 107 7.56 -9.52 -10.80
CA TYR A 107 8.20 -8.29 -11.28
C TYR A 107 8.09 -8.26 -12.80
N GLU A 108 7.63 -7.13 -13.34
CA GLU A 108 7.57 -6.95 -14.78
C GLU A 108 8.98 -6.94 -15.38
N LYS A 109 9.23 -7.87 -16.31
CA LYS A 109 10.39 -7.79 -17.20
C LYS A 109 10.02 -6.95 -18.42
N GLY A 110 10.08 -5.63 -18.26
CA GLY A 110 10.00 -4.66 -19.36
C GLY A 110 8.61 -4.46 -19.99
N ILE A 111 8.57 -3.55 -20.96
CA ILE A 111 7.39 -2.85 -21.53
C ILE A 111 6.37 -3.80 -22.24
N ASN A 112 6.63 -5.11 -22.31
CA ASN A 112 5.78 -6.10 -22.99
C ASN A 112 5.06 -7.07 -22.03
N GLY A 113 4.98 -6.76 -20.73
CA GLY A 113 4.47 -7.66 -19.70
C GLY A 113 2.95 -7.92 -19.70
N ALA A 114 2.16 -7.02 -20.27
CA ALA A 114 0.71 -7.19 -20.37
C ALA A 114 0.35 -8.08 -21.57
N LYS A 115 0.36 -9.40 -21.36
CA LYS A 115 -0.24 -10.34 -22.32
C LYS A 115 -1.72 -10.52 -21.98
N ARG A 116 -2.56 -10.09 -22.91
CA ARG A 116 -3.99 -10.41 -22.94
C ARG A 116 -4.13 -11.91 -23.21
N TRP A 117 -4.73 -12.63 -22.27
CA TRP A 117 -5.15 -14.01 -22.48
C TRP A 117 -6.61 -13.94 -22.91
N ASP A 118 -6.82 -14.10 -24.22
CA ASP A 118 -8.12 -14.38 -24.81
C ASP A 118 -8.36 -15.89 -24.85
#